data_AF-A0A6I9HTR8-F1
#
_entry.id   AF-A0A6I9HTR8-F1
#
_cell.length_a   1.000
_cell.length_b   1.000
_cell.length_c   1.000
_cell.angle_alpha   90.00
_cell.angle_beta   90.00
_cell.angle_gamma   90.00
#
_symmetry.space_group_name_H-M   'P 1'
#
loop_
_entity.id
_entity.type
_entity.pdbx_description
1 polymer ?
#
loop_
_entity_poly.entity_id
_entity_poly.type
_entity_poly.pdbx_seq_one_letter_code
_entity_poly.pdbx_strand_id
1 'polypeptide(L)' 'MAYLKNWGEGWGFMPSDRALVFVDNHDNQRGHGAGGASILTFWDARLYKMAVGFMLAHPYGFTRVMSSFRWPRYFQNGK' A
#
# COMPACT_ATOMS: atom_id res chain seq x y z
N MET A 1 -17.83 -3.75 1.59
CA MET A 1 -16.80 -4.19 0.62
C MET A 1 -17.35 -4.34 -0.81
N ALA A 2 -18.38 -3.60 -1.24
CA ALA A 2 -19.03 -3.86 -2.54
C ALA A 2 -18.08 -3.74 -3.74
N TYR A 3 -17.10 -2.83 -3.68
CA TYR A 3 -16.20 -2.57 -4.79
C TYR A 3 -14.95 -3.46 -4.84
N LEU A 4 -14.53 -4.07 -3.72
CA LEU A 4 -13.33 -4.92 -3.71
C LEU A 4 -13.57 -6.35 -4.23
N LYS A 5 -14.78 -6.67 -4.69
CA LYS A 5 -15.16 -8.02 -5.12
C LYS A 5 -14.35 -8.51 -6.33
N ASN A 6 -13.95 -7.62 -7.24
CA ASN A 6 -13.18 -7.93 -8.44
C ASN A 6 -11.74 -7.35 -8.37
N TRP A 7 -11.19 -7.18 -7.16
CA TRP A 7 -9.85 -6.64 -6.94
C TRP A 7 -8.78 -7.44 -7.69
N GLY A 8 -7.82 -6.75 -8.30
CA GLY A 8 -6.80 -7.35 -9.18
C GLY A 8 -6.93 -6.84 -10.62
N GLU A 9 -6.83 -7.74 -11.60
CA GLU A 9 -6.88 -7.40 -13.03
C GLU A 9 -8.18 -6.69 -13.45
N GLY A 10 -9.30 -6.96 -12.76
CA GLY A 10 -10.57 -6.27 -12.97
C GLY A 10 -10.56 -4.77 -12.64
N TRP A 11 -9.52 -4.31 -11.96
CA TRP A 11 -9.24 -2.89 -11.67
C TRP A 11 -8.23 -2.28 -12.65
N GLY A 12 -7.85 -3.00 -13.71
CA GLY A 12 -6.86 -2.56 -14.69
C GLY A 12 -5.41 -2.75 -14.23
N PHE A 13 -5.17 -3.54 -13.18
CA PHE A 13 -3.81 -3.90 -12.79
C PHE A 13 -3.22 -4.92 -13.76
N MET A 14 -1.89 -5.06 -13.72
CA MET A 14 -1.18 -6.05 -14.53
C MET A 14 -1.58 -7.50 -14.18
N PRO A 15 -1.28 -8.48 -15.06
CA PRO A 15 -1.48 -9.89 -14.77
C PRO A 15 -0.87 -10.31 -13.42
N SER A 16 -1.61 -11.09 -12.64
CA SER A 16 -1.24 -11.47 -11.28
C SER A 16 0.15 -12.14 -11.20
N ASP A 17 0.48 -12.99 -12.17
CA ASP A 17 1.75 -13.72 -12.28
C ASP A 17 2.96 -12.82 -12.57
N ARG A 18 2.74 -11.54 -12.87
CA ARG A 18 3.78 -10.53 -13.12
C ARG A 18 3.76 -9.40 -12.09
N ALA A 19 2.87 -9.46 -11.10
CA ALA A 19 2.68 -8.40 -10.13
C ALA A 19 3.48 -8.61 -8.84
N LEU A 20 4.34 -7.65 -8.49
CA LEU A 20 4.90 -7.50 -7.14
C LEU A 20 4.12 -6.41 -6.41
N VAL A 21 3.35 -6.78 -5.39
CA VAL A 21 2.40 -5.89 -4.72
C VAL A 21 2.83 -5.53 -3.30
N PHE A 22 2.49 -4.32 -2.88
CA PHE A 22 2.79 -3.76 -1.57
C PHE A 22 1.81 -2.63 -1.25
N VAL A 23 1.54 -2.39 0.04
CA VAL A 23 0.72 -1.24 0.49
C VAL A 23 1.53 0.06 0.41
N ASP A 24 2.78 0.00 0.86
CA ASP A 24 3.75 1.09 0.83
C ASP A 24 5.16 0.56 0.50
N ASN A 25 6.06 1.45 0.12
CA ASN A 25 7.48 1.18 -0.05
C ASN A 25 8.31 2.28 0.63
N HIS A 26 9.64 2.17 0.54
CA HIS A 26 10.55 3.12 1.18
C HIS A 26 10.43 4.57 0.66
N ASP A 27 10.00 4.77 -0.59
CA ASP A 27 9.84 6.10 -1.17
C ASP A 27 8.48 6.69 -0.79
N ASN A 28 7.39 6.02 -1.17
CA ASN A 28 6.03 6.55 -1.04
C ASN A 28 5.51 6.65 0.40
N GLN A 29 6.12 5.93 1.37
CA GLN A 29 5.80 6.12 2.78
C GLN A 29 6.29 7.45 3.37
N ARG A 30 7.03 8.25 2.59
CA ARG A 30 7.56 9.56 2.98
C ARG A 30 6.80 10.73 2.34
N GLY A 31 5.62 10.48 1.76
CA GLY A 31 4.75 11.53 1.22
C GLY A 31 5.13 12.04 -0.18
N HIS A 32 6.18 11.48 -0.78
CA HIS A 32 6.56 11.71 -2.17
C HIS A 32 6.60 10.38 -2.92
N GLY A 33 6.27 10.37 -4.22
CA GLY A 33 6.23 9.15 -5.04
C GLY A 33 4.82 8.74 -5.47
N ALA A 34 4.71 7.57 -6.09
CA ALA A 34 3.45 7.08 -6.65
C ALA A 34 2.40 6.81 -5.55
N GLY A 35 1.19 7.35 -5.77
CA GLY A 35 0.06 7.27 -4.84
C GLY A 35 -0.07 8.45 -3.86
N GLY A 36 0.98 9.26 -3.68
CA GLY A 36 0.96 10.47 -2.86
C GLY A 36 0.35 10.27 -1.47
N ALA A 37 -0.55 11.18 -1.06
CA ALA A 37 -1.19 11.16 0.26
C ALA A 37 -2.16 9.99 0.50
N SER A 38 -2.49 9.19 -0.51
CA SER A 38 -3.38 8.02 -0.34
C SER A 38 -2.67 6.79 0.25
N ILE A 39 -1.33 6.79 0.25
CA ILE A 39 -0.54 5.66 0.74
C ILE A 39 -0.68 5.54 2.25
N LEU A 40 -1.18 4.39 2.70
CA LEU A 40 -1.23 4.05 4.11
C LEU A 40 0.15 3.58 4.56
N THR A 41 0.60 4.07 5.72
CA THR A 41 1.91 3.72 6.29
C THR A 41 1.77 3.23 7.72
N PHE A 42 2.88 2.83 8.37
CA PHE A 42 2.84 2.52 9.80
C PHE A 42 2.39 3.70 10.69
N TRP A 43 2.42 4.94 10.20
CA TRP A 43 1.84 6.10 10.89
C TRP A 43 0.30 6.04 10.95
N ASP A 44 -0.34 5.33 10.01
CA ASP A 44 -1.78 5.11 9.89
C ASP A 44 -2.19 3.74 10.45
N ALA A 45 -1.60 3.37 11.61
CA ALA A 45 -1.45 1.98 12.06
C ALA A 45 -2.73 1.11 12.01
N ARG A 46 -3.91 1.65 12.33
CA ARG A 46 -5.17 0.87 12.29
C ARG A 46 -5.55 0.51 10.86
N LEU A 47 -5.55 1.49 9.96
CA LEU A 47 -5.92 1.29 8.56
C LEU A 47 -4.84 0.52 7.82
N TYR A 48 -3.56 0.77 8.12
CA TYR A 48 -2.45 0.05 7.54
C TYR A 48 -2.53 -1.46 7.80
N LYS A 49 -2.83 -1.87 9.05
CA LYS A 49 -3.04 -3.28 9.38
C LYS A 49 -4.20 -3.91 8.60
N MET A 50 -5.29 -3.16 8.38
CA MET A 50 -6.42 -3.66 7.58
C MET A 50 -6.04 -3.81 6.11
N ALA A 51 -5.32 -2.85 5.53
CA ALA A 51 -4.87 -2.90 4.14
C ALA A 51 -3.87 -4.04 3.90
N VAL A 52 -2.88 -4.20 4.78
CA VAL A 52 -1.92 -5.31 4.72
C VAL A 52 -2.63 -6.65 4.92
N GLY A 53 -3.57 -6.75 5.86
CA GLY A 53 -4.37 -7.96 6.08
C GLY A 53 -5.17 -8.36 4.83
N PHE A 54 -5.80 -7.39 4.17
CA PHE A 54 -6.49 -7.63 2.90
C PHE A 54 -5.53 -8.08 1.80
N MET A 55 -4.38 -7.39 1.63
CA MET A 55 -3.36 -7.75 0.65
C MET A 55 -2.85 -9.19 0.84
N LEU A 56 -2.57 -9.60 2.08
CA LEU A 56 -2.05 -10.93 2.39
C LEU A 56 -3.10 -12.04 2.25
N ALA A 57 -4.37 -11.73 2.46
CA ALA A 57 -5.47 -12.69 2.30
C ALA A 57 -5.93 -12.83 0.83
N HIS A 58 -5.67 -11.83 -0.01
CA HIS A 58 -6.11 -11.82 -1.40
C HIS A 58 -5.10 -12.53 -2.32
N PRO A 59 -5.53 -13.34 -3.30
CA PRO A 59 -4.62 -14.14 -4.15
C PRO A 59 -3.89 -13.35 -5.25
N TYR A 60 -3.94 -12.01 -5.23
CA TYR A 60 -3.41 -11.20 -6.34
C TYR A 60 -1.94 -10.82 -6.11
N GLY A 61 -1.08 -11.19 -7.05
CA GLY A 61 0.34 -10.86 -7.06
C GLY A 61 1.18 -11.62 -6.04
N PHE A 62 2.48 -11.36 -6.09
CA PHE A 62 3.45 -11.75 -5.08
C PHE A 62 3.61 -10.61 -4.07
N THR A 63 3.39 -10.88 -2.79
CA THR A 63 3.30 -9.84 -1.76
C THR A 63 4.67 -9.49 -1.17
N ARG A 64 4.94 -8.19 -1.01
CA ARG A 64 6.09 -7.67 -0.27
C ARG A 64 5.62 -6.82 0.91
N VAL A 65 6.01 -7.23 2.12
CA VAL A 65 5.71 -6.50 3.36
C VAL A 65 6.82 -5.47 3.63
N MET A 66 6.42 -4.24 3.96
CA MET A 66 7.36 -3.19 4.35
C MET A 66 7.69 -3.29 5.83
N SER A 67 8.96 -3.09 6.18
CA SER A 67 9.42 -2.92 7.55
C SER A 67 10.28 -1.67 7.63
N SER A 68 9.95 -0.79 8.57
CA SER A 68 10.49 0.57 8.64
C SER A 68 10.96 0.92 10.03
N PHE A 69 11.73 2.00 10.12
CA PHE A 69 12.09 2.66 11.36
C PHE A 69 11.26 3.93 11.55
N ARG A 70 11.14 4.42 12.80
CA ARG A 70 10.51 5.72 13.09
C ARG A 70 11.49 6.85 12.86
N TRP A 71 11.01 7.99 12.38
CA TRP A 71 11.78 9.23 12.26
C TRP A 71 10.92 10.43 12.70
N PRO A 72 11.52 11.58 13.05
CA PRO A 72 10.80 12.83 13.25
C PRO A 72 10.13 13.26 11.93
N ARG A 73 8.82 13.04 11.82
CA ARG A 73 8.05 13.32 10.62
C ARG A 73 7.56 14.77 10.64
N TYR A 74 8.23 15.63 9.87
CA TYR A 74 7.83 17.02 9.68
C TYR A 74 7.45 17.23 8.22
N PHE A 75 6.14 17.24 7.94
CA PHE A 75 5.62 17.60 6.62
C PHE A 75 5.17 19.06 6.64
N GLN A 76 5.70 19.88 5.73
CA GLN A 76 5.24 21.23 5.48
C GLN A 76 4.49 21.24 4.14
N ASN A 77 3.23 21.71 4.14
CA ASN A 77 2.40 21.81 2.93
C ASN A 77 2.23 20.49 2.16
N GLY A 78 2.19 19.36 2.88
CA GLY A 78 2.00 18.04 2.26
C GLY A 78 3.26 17.46 1.60
N LYS A 79 4.44 17.98 1.92
CA LYS A 79 5.76 17.46 1.55
C LYS A 79 6.71 17.43 2.74
#